data_AF-A0A835P9H2-F1
#
_entry.id   AF-A0A835P9H2-F1
#
_cell.length_a   1.000
_cell.length_b   1.000
_cell.length_c   1.000
_cell.angle_alpha   90.00
_cell.angle_beta   90.00
_cell.angle_gamma   90.00
#
_symmetry.space_group_name_H-M   'P 1'
#
loop_
_entity.id
_entity.type
_entity.pdbx_description
1 polymer ?
#
loop_
_entity_poly.entity_id
_entity_poly.type
_entity_poly.pdbx_seq_one_letter_code
_entity_poly.pdbx_strand_id
1 'polypeptide(L)'
;MAKVKDRTEDFKDAVHASAVSSGYTESKLAALMTSFIMHKHAKRLPFTKAAIKTVLILSERLHSVTTQFDQLRSVRFQDAINRAMPRRKRHKAPSKSPEVELTNLLDAVQETETKMVEMSALNHLMSTHVLQQAQQIELLYNQAVEATKNVELGNRELTQAIQRNSGSRTFLILFLLVLTFSVIFLDWYN
;
A
#
# COMPACT_ATOMS: atom_id res chain seq x y z
N MET A 1 35.96 -11.61 -9.99
CA MET A 1 34.68 -11.24 -9.34
C MET A 1 34.55 -9.73 -9.40
N ALA A 2 33.87 -9.21 -10.43
CA ALA A 2 33.69 -7.77 -10.60
C ALA A 2 32.69 -7.28 -9.56
N LYS A 3 33.20 -6.45 -8.64
CA LYS A 3 32.47 -5.84 -7.54
C LYS A 3 31.31 -5.04 -8.13
N VAL A 4 30.07 -5.42 -7.85
CA VAL A 4 28.89 -4.63 -8.19
C VAL A 4 28.99 -3.34 -7.37
N LYS A 5 29.66 -2.34 -7.92
CA LYS A 5 29.66 -0.98 -7.40
C LYS A 5 28.22 -0.49 -7.52
N ASP A 6 27.67 -0.02 -6.41
CA ASP A 6 26.27 0.37 -6.33
C ASP A 6 26.04 1.51 -7.34
N ARG A 7 25.06 1.37 -8.25
CA ARG A 7 24.80 2.39 -9.30
C ARG A 7 24.52 3.78 -8.73
N THR A 8 24.11 3.81 -7.46
CA THR A 8 23.93 5.02 -6.66
C THR A 8 25.25 5.76 -6.41
N GLU A 9 26.35 5.04 -6.19
CA GLU A 9 27.69 5.63 -6.05
C GLU A 9 28.19 6.18 -7.37
N ASP A 10 28.02 5.45 -8.48
CA ASP A 10 28.44 5.93 -9.80
C ASP A 10 27.66 7.19 -10.23
N PHE A 11 26.37 7.26 -9.90
CA PHE A 11 25.57 8.47 -10.10
C PHE A 11 26.06 9.63 -9.25
N LYS A 12 26.37 9.38 -7.97
CA LYS A 12 26.92 10.37 -7.05
C LYS A 12 28.26 10.92 -7.55
N ASP A 13 29.14 10.05 -8.02
CA ASP A 13 30.45 10.43 -8.58
C ASP A 13 30.29 11.26 -9.86
N ALA A 14 29.35 10.88 -10.74
CA ALA A 14 29.05 11.62 -11.97
C ALA A 14 28.44 13.02 -11.70
N VAL A 15 27.49 13.11 -10.76
CA VAL A 15 26.89 14.38 -10.34
C VAL A 15 27.93 15.27 -9.68
N HIS A 16 28.80 14.70 -8.82
CA HIS A 16 29.89 15.43 -8.19
C HIS A 16 30.85 16.02 -9.23
N ALA A 17 31.27 15.21 -10.21
CA ALA A 17 32.16 15.67 -11.28
C ALA A 17 31.53 16.80 -12.13
N SER A 18 30.24 16.65 -12.49
CA SER A 18 29.52 17.63 -13.31
C SER A 18 29.22 18.95 -12.56
N ALA A 19 28.97 18.88 -11.26
CA ALA A 19 28.73 20.06 -10.45
C ALA A 19 30.03 20.85 -10.19
N VAL A 20 31.14 20.16 -9.94
CA VAL A 20 32.47 20.79 -9.81
C VAL A 20 32.88 21.47 -11.12
N SER A 21 32.65 20.83 -12.27
CA SER A 21 32.93 21.44 -13.59
C SER A 21 32.03 22.65 -13.88
N SER A 22 30.87 22.75 -13.23
CA SER A 22 29.93 23.87 -13.37
C SER A 22 30.15 24.99 -12.35
N GLY A 23 31.23 24.93 -11.56
CA GLY A 23 31.59 25.97 -10.59
C GLY A 23 30.76 25.97 -9.31
N TYR A 24 30.07 24.87 -8.97
CA TYR A 24 29.37 24.76 -7.69
C TYR A 24 30.37 24.67 -6.52
N THR A 25 30.12 25.45 -5.46
CA THR A 25 30.88 25.35 -4.21
C THR A 25 30.55 24.05 -3.48
N GLU A 26 31.50 23.53 -2.70
CA GLU A 26 31.32 22.29 -1.91
C GLU A 26 30.05 22.31 -1.04
N SER A 27 29.67 23.48 -0.51
CA SER A 27 28.45 23.68 0.27
C SER A 27 27.16 23.56 -0.55
N LYS A 28 27.13 24.13 -1.77
CA LYS A 28 26.00 23.99 -2.68
C LYS A 28 25.94 22.58 -3.27
N LEU A 29 27.09 21.94 -3.51
CA LEU A 29 27.16 20.56 -3.92
C LEU A 29 26.69 19.62 -2.81
N ALA A 30 27.06 19.86 -1.55
CA ALA A 30 26.52 19.11 -0.41
C ALA A 30 25.01 19.32 -0.27
N ALA A 31 24.50 20.55 -0.45
CA ALA A 31 23.07 20.85 -0.46
C ALA A 31 22.35 20.17 -1.65
N LEU A 32 22.96 20.13 -2.83
CA LEU A 32 22.43 19.48 -4.02
C LEU A 32 22.45 17.96 -3.86
N MET A 33 23.56 17.40 -3.38
CA MET A 33 23.71 15.99 -3.05
C MET A 33 22.76 15.57 -1.94
N THR A 34 22.45 16.43 -0.97
CA THR A 34 21.46 16.13 0.09
C THR A 34 20.02 16.33 -0.38
N SER A 35 19.77 17.24 -1.31
CA SER A 35 18.50 17.30 -2.04
C SER A 35 18.30 16.08 -2.96
N PHE A 36 19.40 15.49 -3.45
CA PHE A 36 19.44 14.21 -4.17
C PHE A 36 19.44 12.99 -3.22
N ILE A 37 19.92 13.14 -1.97
CA ILE A 37 19.67 12.24 -0.84
C ILE A 37 18.26 12.53 -0.31
N MET A 38 17.29 12.53 -1.22
CA MET A 38 15.93 12.17 -0.88
C MET A 38 15.66 10.87 -1.60
N HIS A 39 15.57 9.81 -0.80
CA HIS A 39 15.10 8.51 -1.24
C HIS A 39 13.74 8.68 -1.93
N LYS A 40 13.76 8.78 -3.27
CA LYS A 40 12.58 8.62 -4.11
C LYS A 40 12.87 7.63 -5.22
N HIS A 41 13.18 6.41 -4.80
CA HIS A 41 12.57 5.30 -5.52
C HIS A 41 11.11 5.27 -5.09
N ALA A 42 10.22 5.62 -6.02
CA ALA A 42 8.80 5.27 -5.96
C ALA A 42 8.61 3.74 -6.05
N LYS A 43 9.34 2.96 -5.22
CA LYS A 43 8.93 1.61 -4.87
C LYS A 43 7.63 1.83 -4.12
N ARG A 44 6.49 1.57 -4.80
CA ARG A 44 5.13 1.57 -4.23
C ARG A 44 5.22 1.27 -2.75
N LEU A 45 4.86 2.25 -1.92
CA LEU A 45 4.89 2.11 -0.47
C LEU A 45 4.21 0.78 -0.11
N PRO A 46 4.65 0.07 0.95
CA PRO A 46 3.93 -1.08 1.46
C PRO A 46 2.43 -0.79 1.57
N PHE A 47 2.10 0.44 1.97
CA PHE A 47 0.76 1.04 1.91
C PHE A 47 0.10 0.95 0.52
N THR A 48 0.71 1.46 -0.56
CA THR A 48 0.12 1.42 -1.91
C THR A 48 -0.05 -0.02 -2.43
N LYS A 49 0.90 -0.91 -2.15
CA LYS A 49 0.78 -2.33 -2.54
C LYS A 49 -0.32 -3.04 -1.77
N ALA A 50 -0.40 -2.81 -0.47
CA ALA A 50 -1.40 -3.42 0.39
C ALA A 50 -2.79 -2.83 0.12
N ALA A 51 -2.92 -1.52 -0.10
CA ALA A 51 -4.17 -0.86 -0.49
C ALA A 51 -4.68 -1.37 -1.84
N ILE A 52 -3.80 -1.53 -2.84
CA ILE A 52 -4.20 -2.16 -4.11
C ILE A 52 -4.66 -3.59 -3.87
N LYS A 53 -3.93 -4.37 -3.05
CA LYS A 53 -4.29 -5.76 -2.76
C LYS A 53 -5.62 -5.89 -2.02
N THR A 54 -5.91 -5.03 -1.04
CA THR A 54 -7.19 -5.05 -0.31
C THR A 54 -8.34 -4.67 -1.23
N VAL A 55 -8.20 -3.60 -2.02
CA VAL A 55 -9.22 -3.19 -3.02
C VAL A 55 -9.51 -4.32 -4.02
N LEU A 56 -8.47 -4.98 -4.52
CA LEU A 56 -8.60 -6.07 -5.48
C LEU A 56 -9.32 -7.28 -4.86
N ILE A 57 -8.92 -7.70 -3.66
CA ILE A 57 -9.59 -8.80 -2.93
C ILE A 57 -11.04 -8.44 -2.61
N LEU A 58 -11.31 -7.21 -2.16
CA LEU A 58 -12.68 -6.77 -1.87
C LEU A 58 -13.54 -6.82 -3.15
N SER A 59 -12.99 -6.37 -4.28
CA SER A 59 -13.70 -6.37 -5.56
C SER A 59 -14.02 -7.78 -6.08
N GLU A 60 -13.09 -8.73 -5.98
CA GLU A 60 -13.31 -10.13 -6.38
C GLU A 60 -14.40 -10.79 -5.52
N ARG A 61 -14.38 -10.55 -4.21
CA ARG A 61 -15.35 -11.14 -3.27
C ARG A 61 -16.74 -10.50 -3.41
N LEU A 62 -16.81 -9.19 -3.62
CA LEU A 62 -18.08 -8.48 -3.85
C LEU A 62 -18.73 -8.94 -5.17
N HIS A 63 -17.93 -9.15 -6.20
CA HIS A 63 -18.41 -9.70 -7.47
C HIS A 63 -18.97 -11.13 -7.28
N SER A 64 -18.28 -11.99 -6.53
CA SER A 64 -18.75 -13.35 -6.21
C SER A 64 -20.08 -13.37 -5.44
N VAL A 65 -20.30 -12.44 -4.51
CA VAL A 65 -21.57 -12.36 -3.78
C VAL A 65 -22.69 -11.83 -4.67
N THR A 66 -22.38 -10.86 -5.53
CA THR A 66 -23.36 -10.30 -6.48
C THR A 66 -23.85 -11.38 -7.44
N THR A 67 -22.94 -12.22 -7.97
CA THR A 67 -23.32 -13.32 -8.87
C THR A 67 -24.16 -14.39 -8.17
N GLN A 68 -23.83 -14.74 -6.92
CA GLN A 68 -24.65 -15.70 -6.16
C GLN A 68 -26.02 -15.12 -5.78
N PHE A 69 -26.10 -13.82 -5.49
CA PHE A 69 -27.39 -13.15 -5.26
C PHE A 69 -28.25 -13.13 -6.53
N ASP A 70 -27.66 -12.86 -7.69
CA ASP A 70 -28.34 -12.92 -8.98
C ASP A 70 -28.81 -14.34 -9.32
N GLN A 71 -28.02 -15.36 -8.99
CA GLN A 71 -28.44 -16.77 -9.10
C GLN A 71 -29.64 -17.06 -8.20
N LEU A 72 -29.61 -16.64 -6.93
CA LEU A 72 -30.73 -16.86 -6.01
C LEU A 72 -31.99 -16.11 -6.45
N ARG A 73 -31.82 -14.87 -6.93
CA ARG A 73 -32.91 -14.07 -7.50
C ARG A 73 -33.51 -14.77 -8.72
N SER A 74 -32.69 -15.32 -9.62
CA SER A 74 -33.19 -16.03 -10.81
C SER A 74 -33.92 -17.33 -10.47
N VAL A 75 -33.44 -18.09 -9.48
CA VAL A 75 -34.13 -19.30 -8.99
C VAL A 75 -35.47 -18.95 -8.34
N ARG A 76 -35.51 -17.93 -7.47
CA ARG A 76 -36.78 -17.44 -6.88
C ARG A 76 -37.74 -16.90 -7.94
N PHE A 77 -37.22 -16.23 -8.98
CA PHE A 77 -38.03 -15.76 -10.11
C PHE A 77 -38.59 -16.93 -10.91
N GLN A 78 -37.77 -17.95 -11.16
CA GLN A 78 -38.18 -19.15 -11.88
C GLN A 78 -39.22 -19.93 -11.08
N ASP A 79 -39.03 -20.05 -9.77
CA ASP A 79 -39.96 -20.71 -8.85
C ASP A 79 -41.27 -19.93 -8.70
N ALA A 80 -41.21 -18.59 -8.64
CA ALA A 80 -42.39 -17.72 -8.69
C ALA A 80 -43.15 -17.81 -10.02
N ILE A 81 -42.45 -17.89 -11.16
CA ILE A 81 -43.05 -18.12 -12.49
C ILE A 81 -43.70 -19.50 -12.55
N ASN A 82 -43.00 -20.54 -12.08
CA ASN A 82 -43.50 -21.91 -12.06
C ASN A 82 -44.73 -22.05 -11.14
N ARG A 83 -44.82 -21.26 -10.06
CA ARG A 83 -46.00 -21.15 -9.19
C ARG A 83 -47.14 -20.33 -9.78
N ALA A 84 -46.85 -19.20 -10.42
CA ALA A 84 -47.88 -18.27 -10.91
C ALA A 84 -48.47 -18.68 -12.27
N MET A 85 -47.75 -19.47 -13.06
CA MET A 85 -48.23 -20.06 -14.31
C MET A 85 -48.24 -21.59 -14.20
N PRO A 86 -49.31 -22.22 -13.69
CA PRO A 86 -49.54 -23.62 -13.98
C PRO A 86 -49.70 -23.72 -15.50
N ARG A 87 -48.82 -24.47 -16.17
CA ARG A 87 -48.94 -24.74 -17.61
C ARG A 87 -50.38 -25.21 -17.88
N ARG A 88 -51.14 -24.33 -18.52
CA ARG A 88 -52.46 -24.60 -19.08
C ARG A 88 -52.29 -25.59 -20.25
N LYS A 89 -51.89 -26.84 -19.96
CA LYS A 89 -51.95 -27.94 -20.91
C LYS A 89 -53.36 -28.53 -20.83
N ARG A 90 -54.26 -27.94 -21.61
CA ARG A 90 -55.49 -28.62 -22.05
C ARG A 90 -55.08 -29.94 -22.73
N HIS A 91 -55.65 -31.04 -22.23
CA HIS A 91 -55.79 -32.38 -22.83
C HIS A 91 -54.52 -33.20 -23.16
N LYS A 92 -54.23 -34.25 -22.38
CA LYS A 92 -54.62 -35.67 -22.60
C LYS A 92 -53.79 -36.60 -21.66
N ALA A 93 -54.44 -37.59 -21.03
CA ALA A 93 -54.00 -38.50 -19.95
C ALA A 93 -52.95 -39.58 -20.36
N PRO A 94 -52.55 -40.59 -19.52
CA PRO A 94 -52.57 -40.76 -18.05
C PRO A 94 -51.18 -41.13 -17.42
N SER A 95 -51.14 -41.21 -16.09
CA SER A 95 -50.13 -41.85 -15.20
C SER A 95 -48.66 -41.38 -15.28
N LYS A 96 -48.35 -40.29 -14.57
CA LYS A 96 -47.14 -40.24 -13.74
C LYS A 96 -47.60 -39.80 -12.36
N SER A 97 -47.25 -40.58 -11.35
CA SER A 97 -47.73 -40.47 -9.98
C SER A 97 -47.51 -39.04 -9.44
N PRO A 98 -48.49 -38.46 -8.72
CA PRO A 98 -48.33 -37.16 -8.06
C PRO A 98 -47.16 -37.13 -7.07
N GLU A 99 -46.76 -38.30 -6.58
CA GLU A 99 -45.54 -38.49 -5.78
C GLU A 99 -44.28 -38.05 -6.53
N VAL A 100 -44.16 -38.31 -7.83
CA VAL A 100 -42.97 -37.94 -8.62
C VAL A 100 -42.87 -36.42 -8.81
N GLU A 101 -44.01 -35.74 -8.89
CA GLU A 101 -44.05 -34.28 -9.00
C GLU A 101 -43.76 -33.59 -7.66
N LEU A 102 -44.24 -34.19 -6.56
CA LEU A 102 -43.96 -33.75 -5.20
C LEU A 102 -42.49 -34.01 -4.81
N THR A 103 -41.90 -35.13 -5.21
CA THR A 103 -40.48 -35.42 -4.99
C THR A 103 -39.59 -34.46 -5.77
N ASN A 104 -39.92 -34.14 -7.02
CA ASN A 104 -39.16 -33.17 -7.81
C ASN A 104 -39.23 -31.75 -7.23
N LEU A 105 -40.37 -31.36 -6.65
CA LEU A 105 -40.52 -30.08 -5.94
C LEU A 105 -39.78 -30.06 -4.61
N LEU A 106 -39.81 -31.16 -3.85
CA LEU A 106 -39.05 -31.30 -2.62
C LEU A 106 -37.54 -31.24 -2.89
N ASP A 107 -37.05 -31.91 -3.93
CA ASP A 107 -35.65 -31.84 -4.34
C ASP A 107 -35.24 -30.42 -4.74
N ALA A 108 -36.08 -29.70 -5.48
CA ALA A 108 -35.81 -28.31 -5.87
C ALA A 108 -35.79 -27.36 -4.66
N VAL A 109 -36.72 -27.54 -3.70
CA VAL A 109 -36.78 -26.73 -2.47
C VAL A 109 -35.58 -27.03 -1.57
N GLN A 110 -35.23 -28.31 -1.41
CA GLN A 110 -34.08 -28.74 -0.64
C GLN A 110 -32.78 -28.20 -1.25
N GLU A 111 -32.64 -28.23 -2.58
CA GLU A 111 -31.50 -27.64 -3.31
C GLU A 111 -31.42 -26.11 -3.11
N THR A 112 -32.56 -25.42 -3.04
CA THR A 112 -32.57 -23.98 -2.70
C THR A 112 -32.21 -23.69 -1.27
N GLU A 113 -32.62 -24.53 -0.30
CA GLU A 113 -32.25 -24.37 1.10
C GLU A 113 -30.74 -24.56 1.29
N THR A 114 -30.13 -25.59 0.69
CA THR A 114 -28.67 -25.79 0.76
C THR A 114 -27.91 -24.63 0.13
N LYS A 115 -28.32 -24.15 -1.05
CA LYS A 115 -27.70 -22.97 -1.68
C LYS A 115 -27.85 -21.71 -0.83
N MET A 116 -28.97 -21.54 -0.12
CA MET A 116 -29.19 -20.39 0.77
C MET A 116 -28.32 -20.48 2.04
N VAL A 117 -28.11 -21.68 2.58
CA VAL A 117 -27.19 -21.91 3.69
C VAL A 117 -25.74 -21.64 3.28
N GLU A 118 -25.32 -22.12 2.12
CA GLU A 118 -23.99 -21.86 1.57
C GLU A 118 -23.77 -20.36 1.28
N MET A 119 -24.79 -19.66 0.78
CA MET A 119 -24.76 -18.20 0.56
C MET A 119 -24.64 -17.43 1.88
N SER A 120 -25.33 -17.87 2.93
CA SER A 120 -25.22 -17.28 4.27
C SER A 120 -23.82 -17.48 4.84
N ALA A 121 -23.24 -18.67 4.67
CA ALA A 121 -21.86 -18.95 5.05
C ALA A 121 -20.86 -18.07 4.28
N LEU A 122 -21.06 -17.87 2.97
CA LEU A 122 -20.20 -17.00 2.18
C LEU A 122 -20.32 -15.53 2.60
N ASN A 123 -21.55 -15.05 2.84
CA ASN A 123 -21.79 -13.68 3.27
C ASN A 123 -21.17 -13.41 4.66
N HIS A 124 -21.23 -14.40 5.55
CA HIS A 124 -20.56 -14.33 6.84
C HIS A 124 -19.03 -14.24 6.70
N LEU A 125 -18.44 -15.10 5.85
CA LEU A 125 -17.00 -15.04 5.51
C LEU A 125 -16.61 -13.70 4.87
N MET A 126 -17.47 -13.14 4.02
CA MET A 126 -17.24 -11.81 3.45
C MET A 126 -17.23 -10.74 4.53
N SER A 127 -18.23 -10.74 5.42
CA SER A 127 -18.31 -9.76 6.51
C SER A 127 -17.09 -9.81 7.42
N THR A 128 -16.61 -11.02 7.74
CA THR A 128 -15.36 -11.20 8.53
C THR A 128 -14.13 -10.72 7.78
N HIS A 129 -13.97 -11.03 6.50
CA HIS A 129 -12.82 -10.57 5.72
C HIS A 129 -12.84 -9.05 5.45
N VAL A 130 -14.01 -8.44 5.21
CA VAL A 130 -14.15 -6.98 5.06
C VAL A 130 -13.72 -6.29 6.35
N LEU A 131 -14.17 -6.79 7.51
CA LEU A 131 -13.76 -6.27 8.81
C LEU A 131 -12.25 -6.42 9.05
N GLN A 132 -11.71 -7.61 8.76
CA GLN A 132 -10.27 -7.86 8.91
C GLN A 132 -9.43 -6.97 8.00
N GLN A 133 -9.86 -6.73 6.75
CA GLN A 133 -9.16 -5.85 5.83
C GLN A 133 -9.21 -4.39 6.29
N ALA A 134 -10.33 -3.93 6.86
CA ALA A 134 -10.43 -2.58 7.43
C ALA A 134 -9.39 -2.35 8.54
N GLN A 135 -9.24 -3.31 9.45
CA GLN A 135 -8.22 -3.25 10.51
C GLN A 135 -6.79 -3.26 9.95
N GLN A 136 -6.52 -4.07 8.91
CA GLN A 136 -5.21 -4.09 8.27
C GLN A 136 -4.87 -2.75 7.60
N ILE A 137 -5.85 -2.08 7.00
CA ILE A 137 -5.67 -0.76 6.39
C ILE A 137 -5.31 0.28 7.46
N GLU A 138 -5.96 0.25 8.61
CA GLU A 138 -5.68 1.18 9.71
C GLU A 138 -4.24 1.03 10.25
N LEU A 139 -3.78 -0.21 10.43
CA LEU A 139 -2.39 -0.47 10.85
C LEU A 139 -1.38 0.01 9.81
N LEU A 140 -1.64 -0.26 8.53
CA LEU A 140 -0.79 0.20 7.42
C LEU A 140 -0.77 1.72 7.28
N TYR A 141 -1.91 2.38 7.53
CA TYR A 141 -2.01 3.83 7.55
C TYR A 141 -1.13 4.41 8.66
N ASN A 142 -1.25 3.89 9.89
CA ASN A 142 -0.44 4.36 11.02
C ASN A 142 1.06 4.18 10.76
N GLN A 143 1.48 3.03 10.23
CA GLN A 143 2.86 2.78 9.83
C GLN A 143 3.35 3.75 8.73
N ALA A 144 2.50 4.09 7.77
CA ALA A 144 2.85 5.03 6.71
C ALA A 144 3.01 6.46 7.23
N VAL A 145 2.15 6.89 8.15
CA VAL A 145 2.25 8.19 8.83
C VAL A 145 3.53 8.26 9.66
N GLU A 146 3.83 7.22 10.43
CA GLU A 146 5.05 7.15 11.24
C GLU A 146 6.32 7.16 10.39
N ALA A 147 6.35 6.36 9.31
CA ALA A 147 7.47 6.35 8.37
C ALA A 147 7.68 7.74 7.73
N THR A 148 6.59 8.42 7.36
CA THR A 148 6.66 9.78 6.80
C THR A 148 7.22 10.77 7.82
N LYS A 149 6.77 10.69 9.08
CA LYS A 149 7.27 11.52 10.18
C LYS A 149 8.77 11.29 10.44
N ASN A 150 9.21 10.03 10.43
CA ASN A 150 10.62 9.69 10.63
C ASN A 150 11.51 10.21 9.49
N VAL A 151 11.03 10.17 8.24
CA VAL A 151 11.72 10.77 7.09
C VAL A 151 11.80 12.30 7.21
N GLU A 152 10.70 12.95 7.61
CA GLU A 152 10.69 14.40 7.81
C GLU A 152 11.68 14.83 8.90
N LEU A 153 11.67 14.13 10.04
CA LEU A 153 12.62 14.35 11.13
C LEU A 153 14.06 14.14 10.65
N GLY A 154 14.34 13.03 9.96
CA GLY A 154 15.66 12.76 9.38
C GLY A 154 16.15 13.86 8.45
N ASN A 155 15.26 14.41 7.60
CA ASN A 155 15.61 15.52 6.70
C ASN A 155 15.93 16.81 7.46
N ARG A 156 15.21 17.10 8.55
CA ARG A 156 15.52 18.25 9.42
C ARG A 156 16.89 18.09 10.07
N GLU A 157 17.20 16.91 10.61
CA GLU A 157 18.50 16.62 11.23
C GLU A 157 19.65 16.71 10.21
N LEU A 158 19.47 16.18 8.99
CA LEU A 158 20.44 16.33 7.91
C LEU A 158 20.68 17.82 7.56
N THR A 159 19.61 18.60 7.46
CA THR A 159 19.71 20.04 7.18
C THR A 159 20.47 20.76 8.29
N GLN A 160 20.20 20.44 9.55
CA GLN A 160 20.92 20.97 10.71
C GLN A 160 22.40 20.58 10.70
N ALA A 161 22.72 19.32 10.38
CA ALA A 161 24.11 18.85 10.29
C ALA A 161 24.92 19.59 9.21
N ILE A 162 24.30 19.87 8.06
CA ILE A 162 24.92 20.66 6.99
C ILE A 162 25.20 22.09 7.47
N GLN A 163 24.25 22.74 8.16
CA GLN A 163 24.45 24.08 8.69
C GLN A 163 25.57 24.11 9.74
N ARG A 164 25.62 23.09 10.62
CA ARG A 164 26.64 22.99 11.67
C ARG A 164 28.05 22.76 11.13
N ASN A 165 28.19 22.10 9.98
CA ASN A 165 29.49 21.94 9.30
C ASN A 165 30.13 23.30 8.92
N SER A 166 29.34 24.29 8.51
CA SER A 166 29.85 25.63 8.20
C SER A 166 30.30 26.38 9.46
N GLY A 167 29.57 26.23 10.57
CA GLY A 167 29.90 26.89 11.85
C GLY A 167 31.19 26.35 12.48
N SER A 168 31.45 25.04 12.35
CA SER A 168 32.66 24.40 12.90
C SER A 168 33.94 24.91 12.22
N ARG A 169 33.91 25.09 10.89
CA ARG A 169 35.07 25.61 10.14
C ARG A 169 35.45 27.04 10.57
N THR A 170 34.48 27.91 10.78
CA THR A 170 34.73 29.28 11.28
C THR A 170 35.27 29.29 12.71
N PHE A 171 34.74 28.42 13.59
CA PHE A 171 35.24 28.30 14.96
C PHE A 171 36.70 27.85 15.02
N LEU A 172 37.11 26.87 14.20
CA LEU A 172 38.50 26.41 14.13
C LEU A 172 39.46 27.52 13.67
N ILE A 173 39.05 28.33 12.68
CA ILE A 173 39.88 29.45 12.19
C ILE A 173 40.06 30.51 13.29
N LEU A 174 38.97 30.88 13.98
CA LEU A 174 39.06 31.83 15.09
C LEU A 174 39.93 31.32 16.24
N PHE A 175 39.79 30.03 16.59
CA PHE A 175 40.61 29.40 17.61
C PHE A 175 42.10 29.43 17.25
N LEU A 176 42.44 29.08 16.00
CA LEU A 176 43.82 29.11 15.52
C LEU A 176 44.39 30.54 15.58
N LEU A 177 43.59 31.54 15.21
CA LEU A 177 43.97 32.94 15.20
C LEU A 177 44.28 33.46 16.62
N VAL A 178 43.43 33.14 17.60
CA VAL A 178 43.66 33.46 19.01
C VAL A 178 44.93 32.78 19.55
N LEU A 179 45.17 31.53 19.18
CA LEU A 179 46.37 30.78 19.56
C LEU A 179 47.64 31.44 19.01
N THR A 180 47.63 31.84 17.73
CA THR A 180 48.79 32.50 17.11
C THR A 180 49.13 33.83 17.78
N PHE A 181 48.12 34.64 18.12
CA PHE A 181 48.35 35.88 18.86
C PHE A 181 48.86 35.64 20.28
N SER A 182 48.38 34.59 20.95
CA SER A 182 48.86 34.21 22.28
C SER A 182 50.34 33.84 22.26
N VAL A 183 50.80 33.11 21.24
CA VAL A 183 52.22 32.74 21.09
C VAL A 183 53.08 33.97 20.79
N ILE A 184 52.66 34.85 19.88
CA ILE A 184 53.36 36.10 19.57
C ILE A 184 53.48 37.01 20.80
N PHE A 185 52.42 37.11 21.60
CA PHE A 185 52.45 37.92 22.82
C PHE A 185 53.41 37.34 23.87
N LEU A 186 53.46 36.00 24.00
CA LEU A 186 54.43 35.34 24.87
C LEU A 186 55.87 35.59 24.41
N ASP A 187 56.12 35.52 23.10
CA ASP A 187 57.44 35.77 22.51
C ASP A 187 57.89 37.22 22.69
N TRP A 188 56.96 38.19 22.63
CA TRP A 188 57.26 39.60 22.85
C TRP A 188 57.53 39.96 24.32
N TYR A 189 57.06 39.15 25.27
CA TYR A 189 57.21 39.40 26.70
C TYR A 189 58.41 38.67 27.34
N ASN A 190 59.05 37.76 26.60
CA ASN A 190 60.26 37.05 27.00
C ASN A 190 61.53 37.73 26.49
#